data_AF-A0A3N4V5L1-F1
#
_entry.id   AF-A0A3N4V5L1-F1
#
_cell.length_a   1.000
_cell.length_b   1.000
_cell.length_c   1.000
_cell.angle_alpha   90.00
_cell.angle_beta   90.00
_cell.angle_gamma   90.00
#
_symmetry.space_group_name_H-M   'P 1'
#
loop_
_entity.id
_entity.type
_entity.pdbx_description
1 polymer ?
#
loop_
_entity_poly.entity_id
_entity_poly.type
_entity_poly.pdbx_seq_one_letter_code
_entity_poly.pdbx_strand_id
1 'polypeptide(L)'
;MPRRIAPTLIVTVVAVSLLAGCTAGSNGVSAPATLGQGTPRASATPAAAAVSKVSPVVGGVTGGTTITLTGSNLGAVDRVKIGTEDATDVKVVSDSKVTAVVPRSVDYQPASGDVVAYAGSKPVSAAATASYTWKVSSGVDREMQYAFAHWNAPTYNASYLDFNSVGGDCQNFVSQALDARGLEQNDSWHYNSSGHSETWGYAPAFDNYLKANPSLGFTPLTADQRSQLSVGDLAYFDWNNNDVPDHVMIVSAIDGSKISLVGHNLDYDYRDLDTAITKDHPGAKVWFYKVPASL
;
A
#
# COMPACT_ATOMS: atom_id res chain seq x y z
N MET A 1 -11.33 -57.54 -22.76
CA MET A 1 -10.63 -58.32 -23.81
C MET A 1 -10.97 -57.70 -25.17
N PRO A 2 -10.09 -57.73 -26.19
CA PRO A 2 -8.79 -58.42 -26.22
C PRO A 2 -7.59 -57.51 -26.54
N ARG A 3 -6.49 -57.83 -25.83
CA ARG A 3 -5.09 -57.59 -26.23
C ARG A 3 -4.83 -58.31 -27.56
N ARG A 4 -3.99 -57.72 -28.42
CA ARG A 4 -3.33 -58.45 -29.52
C ARG A 4 -1.86 -58.68 -29.18
N ILE A 5 -1.48 -59.93 -29.39
CA ILE A 5 -0.19 -60.58 -29.14
C ILE A 5 0.66 -60.52 -30.43
N ALA A 6 1.98 -60.64 -30.25
CA ALA A 6 3.10 -60.61 -31.19
C ALA A 6 2.98 -61.52 -32.45
N PRO A 7 3.98 -61.49 -33.36
CA PRO A 7 5.13 -62.39 -33.17
C PRO A 7 6.51 -61.84 -33.62
N THR A 8 7.52 -62.42 -32.98
CA THR A 8 8.95 -62.46 -33.32
C THR A 8 9.20 -63.29 -34.58
N LEU A 9 10.20 -62.92 -35.40
CA LEU A 9 10.89 -63.86 -36.29
C LEU A 9 12.41 -63.63 -36.27
N ILE A 10 13.14 -64.73 -36.48
CA ILE A 10 14.51 -65.06 -36.08
C ILE A 10 15.36 -65.30 -37.35
N VAL A 11 16.61 -64.77 -37.37
CA VAL A 11 17.88 -65.33 -37.92
C VAL A 11 17.95 -65.47 -39.47
N THR A 12 19.01 -65.09 -40.21
CA THR A 12 20.33 -65.74 -40.25
C THR A 12 21.36 -64.96 -41.08
N VAL A 13 22.62 -65.18 -40.72
CA VAL A 13 23.94 -64.76 -41.22
C VAL A 13 24.22 -65.07 -42.71
N VAL A 14 24.96 -64.18 -43.38
CA VAL A 14 25.93 -64.58 -44.43
C VAL A 14 27.23 -63.81 -44.22
N ALA A 15 28.31 -64.55 -43.98
CA ALA A 15 29.68 -64.09 -44.01
C ALA A 15 30.24 -64.28 -45.43
N VAL A 16 30.98 -63.29 -45.94
CA VAL A 16 31.86 -63.46 -47.09
C VAL A 16 33.21 -62.82 -46.77
N SER A 17 34.22 -63.68 -46.69
CA SER A 17 35.64 -63.34 -46.60
C SER A 17 36.19 -63.22 -48.02
N LEU A 18 36.95 -62.16 -48.32
CA LEU A 18 37.80 -62.10 -49.52
C LEU A 18 39.14 -61.44 -49.19
N LEU A 19 40.14 -61.97 -49.89
CA LEU A 19 41.58 -62.02 -49.62
C LEU A 19 42.36 -60.71 -49.84
N ALA A 20 43.56 -60.74 -49.26
CA ALA A 20 44.70 -59.84 -49.31
C ALA A 20 45.11 -59.25 -50.67
N GLY A 21 45.70 -58.04 -50.59
CA GLY A 21 46.62 -57.48 -51.58
C GLY A 21 47.59 -56.51 -50.91
N CYS A 22 48.89 -56.83 -50.96
CA CYS A 22 50.00 -56.03 -50.45
C CYS A 22 50.43 -54.97 -51.47
N THR A 23 50.81 -53.76 -51.02
CA THR A 23 51.98 -53.01 -51.54
C THR A 23 52.40 -51.93 -50.55
N ALA A 24 53.70 -51.87 -50.25
CA ALA A 24 54.33 -50.81 -49.48
C ALA A 24 54.44 -49.51 -50.30
N GLY A 25 54.21 -48.37 -49.65
CA GLY A 25 54.42 -47.04 -50.22
C GLY A 25 54.70 -46.05 -49.09
N SER A 26 55.98 -45.73 -48.92
CA SER A 26 56.48 -44.65 -48.06
C SER A 26 56.08 -43.28 -48.61
N ASN A 27 55.71 -42.38 -47.70
CA ASN A 27 55.88 -40.91 -47.70
C ASN A 27 54.61 -40.16 -47.29
N GLY A 28 54.81 -39.24 -46.37
CA GLY A 28 53.79 -38.72 -45.47
C GLY A 28 52.71 -37.86 -46.11
N VAL A 29 51.53 -37.93 -45.49
CA VAL A 29 50.51 -36.89 -45.48
C VAL A 29 49.89 -36.89 -44.08
N SER A 30 49.99 -35.76 -43.39
CA SER A 30 49.40 -35.55 -42.06
C SER A 30 47.88 -35.44 -42.15
N ALA A 31 47.14 -36.18 -41.32
CA ALA A 31 45.80 -35.84 -40.80
C ALA A 31 45.29 -36.92 -39.82
N PRO A 32 44.31 -36.63 -38.92
CA PRO A 32 43.76 -35.34 -38.52
C PRO A 32 44.04 -35.00 -37.05
N ALA A 33 43.87 -33.73 -36.69
CA ALA A 33 43.84 -33.28 -35.31
C ALA A 33 42.77 -34.06 -34.54
N THR A 34 43.16 -34.59 -33.38
CA THR A 34 42.26 -35.09 -32.36
C THR A 34 41.20 -34.02 -32.11
N LEU A 35 39.92 -34.34 -32.35
CA LEU A 35 38.81 -33.54 -31.84
C LEU A 35 38.99 -33.50 -30.32
N GLY A 36 39.51 -32.39 -29.82
CA GLY A 36 39.47 -32.08 -28.41
C GLY A 36 38.01 -32.18 -28.00
N GLN A 37 37.69 -33.14 -27.14
CA GLN A 37 36.44 -33.16 -26.41
C GLN A 37 36.33 -31.78 -25.76
N GLY A 38 35.49 -30.92 -26.31
CA GLY A 38 35.16 -29.65 -25.70
C GLY A 38 34.70 -29.98 -24.29
N THR A 39 35.46 -29.54 -23.30
CA THR A 39 35.03 -29.55 -21.91
C THR A 39 33.61 -28.98 -21.90
N PRO A 40 32.59 -29.69 -21.37
CA PRO A 40 31.26 -29.13 -21.29
C PRO A 40 31.39 -27.81 -20.55
N ARG A 41 31.09 -26.71 -21.24
CA ARG A 41 31.07 -25.36 -20.66
C ARG A 41 30.17 -25.48 -19.45
N ALA A 42 30.75 -25.42 -18.26
CA ALA A 42 29.99 -25.43 -17.02
C ALA A 42 28.90 -24.37 -17.17
N SER A 43 27.65 -24.81 -17.20
CA SER A 43 26.51 -23.92 -17.22
C SER A 43 26.60 -23.15 -15.91
N ALA A 44 27.08 -21.91 -15.95
CA ALA A 44 27.23 -21.10 -14.75
C ALA A 44 25.86 -21.03 -14.09
N THR A 45 25.74 -21.55 -12.87
CA THR A 45 24.53 -21.41 -12.07
C THR A 45 24.20 -19.91 -12.04
N PRO A 46 22.99 -19.49 -12.46
CA PRO A 46 22.61 -18.09 -12.40
C PRO A 46 22.88 -17.57 -10.99
N ALA A 47 23.54 -16.41 -10.89
CA ALA A 47 23.78 -15.77 -9.60
C ALA A 47 22.43 -15.63 -8.88
N ALA A 48 22.39 -15.98 -7.59
CA ALA A 48 21.15 -15.94 -6.83
C ALA A 48 20.64 -14.49 -6.75
N ALA A 49 19.31 -14.32 -6.81
CA ALA A 49 18.69 -13.03 -6.58
C ALA A 49 18.87 -12.62 -5.11
N ALA A 50 19.40 -11.43 -4.89
CA ALA A 50 19.73 -10.96 -3.55
C ALA A 50 19.47 -9.45 -3.39
N VAL A 51 18.67 -9.07 -2.40
CA VAL A 51 18.52 -7.68 -1.95
C VAL A 51 19.68 -7.35 -1.00
N SER A 52 20.38 -6.25 -1.26
CA SER A 52 21.53 -5.80 -0.45
C SER A 52 21.25 -4.51 0.32
N LYS A 53 20.29 -3.69 -0.11
CA LYS A 53 19.94 -2.43 0.56
C LYS A 53 18.49 -2.05 0.31
N VAL A 54 17.86 -1.44 1.32
CA VAL A 54 16.56 -0.75 1.22
C VAL A 54 16.75 0.71 1.63
N SER A 55 16.13 1.64 0.91
CA SER A 55 16.15 3.07 1.26
C SER A 55 14.97 3.84 0.67
N PRO A 56 14.35 4.77 1.42
CA PRO A 56 14.51 4.99 2.87
C PRO A 56 14.03 3.78 3.69
N VAL A 57 14.37 3.76 4.98
CA VAL A 57 13.94 2.72 5.95
C VAL A 57 12.96 3.26 7.00
N VAL A 58 12.48 4.49 6.82
CA VAL A 58 11.54 5.13 7.73
C VAL A 58 10.59 6.03 6.92
N GLY A 59 9.32 6.08 7.31
CA GLY A 59 8.34 7.04 6.80
C GLY A 59 7.07 7.09 7.63
N GLY A 60 6.07 7.86 7.16
CA GLY A 60 4.82 8.12 7.87
C GLY A 60 3.96 6.87 8.08
N VAL A 61 3.18 6.83 9.17
CA VAL A 61 2.15 5.79 9.41
C VAL A 61 1.07 5.78 8.32
N THR A 62 0.87 6.90 7.64
CA THR A 62 -0.02 7.01 6.47
C THR A 62 0.51 6.32 5.21
N GLY A 63 1.78 5.89 5.18
CA GLY A 63 2.40 5.23 4.03
C GLY A 63 2.73 6.21 2.90
N GLY A 64 2.73 5.72 1.65
CA GLY A 64 2.99 6.52 0.45
C GLY A 64 4.47 6.74 0.11
N THR A 65 5.38 6.47 1.05
CA THR A 65 6.83 6.53 0.80
C THR A 65 7.24 5.51 -0.27
N THR A 66 7.85 5.98 -1.36
CA THR A 66 8.50 5.08 -2.31
C THR A 66 9.85 4.63 -1.76
N ILE A 67 10.02 3.33 -1.58
CA ILE A 67 11.30 2.71 -1.23
C ILE A 67 11.98 2.14 -2.47
N THR A 68 13.31 2.13 -2.45
CA THR A 68 14.17 1.49 -3.43
C THR A 68 14.86 0.29 -2.79
N LEU A 69 14.70 -0.88 -3.40
CA LEU A 69 15.46 -2.09 -3.13
C LEU A 69 16.60 -2.15 -4.15
N THR A 70 17.84 -2.21 -3.66
CA THR A 70 19.03 -2.41 -4.48
C THR A 70 19.58 -3.81 -4.24
N GLY A 71 20.07 -4.46 -5.29
CA GLY A 71 20.51 -5.84 -5.22
C GLY A 71 21.07 -6.38 -6.53
N SER A 72 20.92 -7.69 -6.73
CA SER A 72 21.31 -8.40 -7.95
C SER A 72 20.22 -9.40 -8.37
N ASN A 73 20.05 -9.60 -9.68
CA ASN A 73 19.07 -10.48 -10.30
C ASN A 73 17.62 -10.28 -9.81
N LEU A 74 17.23 -9.02 -9.60
CA LEU A 74 15.90 -8.62 -9.12
C LEU A 74 14.84 -8.55 -10.24
N GLY A 75 15.19 -8.92 -11.48
CA GLY A 75 14.31 -8.82 -12.65
C GLY A 75 13.00 -9.60 -12.56
N ALA A 76 12.94 -10.62 -11.68
CA ALA A 76 11.77 -11.45 -11.44
C ALA A 76 10.94 -11.03 -10.21
N VAL A 77 11.27 -9.91 -9.55
CA VAL A 77 10.51 -9.43 -8.39
C VAL A 77 9.15 -8.92 -8.85
N ASP A 78 8.08 -9.45 -8.26
CA ASP A 78 6.69 -9.08 -8.58
C ASP A 78 5.93 -8.56 -7.36
N ARG A 79 6.44 -8.77 -6.14
CA ARG A 79 5.82 -8.34 -4.90
C ARG A 79 6.85 -7.95 -3.86
N VAL A 80 6.54 -6.94 -3.05
CA VAL A 80 7.30 -6.53 -1.87
C VAL A 80 6.36 -6.48 -0.68
N LYS A 81 6.80 -7.00 0.47
CA LYS A 81 6.09 -6.92 1.76
C LYS A 81 6.92 -6.11 2.75
N ILE A 82 6.24 -5.36 3.61
CA ILE A 82 6.82 -4.73 4.78
C ILE A 82 6.05 -5.26 5.99
N GLY A 83 6.69 -6.08 6.83
CA GLY A 83 6.00 -6.84 7.86
C GLY A 83 4.89 -7.72 7.26
N THR A 84 3.64 -7.49 7.66
CA THR A 84 2.47 -8.18 7.12
C THR A 84 1.87 -7.52 5.88
N GLU A 85 2.16 -6.24 5.66
CA GLU A 85 1.50 -5.40 4.67
C GLU A 85 2.15 -5.57 3.29
N ASP A 86 1.32 -5.69 2.25
CA ASP A 86 1.78 -5.73 0.86
C ASP A 86 2.03 -4.30 0.35
N ALA A 87 3.21 -4.06 -0.21
CA ALA A 87 3.52 -2.82 -0.90
C ALA A 87 2.74 -2.69 -2.20
N THR A 88 2.49 -1.44 -2.61
CA THR A 88 1.85 -1.12 -3.88
C THR A 88 2.89 -0.60 -4.89
N ASP A 89 2.49 -0.44 -6.15
CA ASP A 89 3.32 0.11 -7.22
C ASP A 89 4.74 -0.52 -7.33
N VAL A 90 4.81 -1.85 -7.17
CA VAL A 90 6.06 -2.60 -7.30
C VAL A 90 6.53 -2.56 -8.76
N LYS A 91 7.70 -1.99 -8.99
CA LYS A 91 8.29 -1.77 -10.32
C LYS A 91 9.72 -2.25 -10.35
N VAL A 92 10.02 -3.19 -11.23
CA VAL A 92 11.39 -3.55 -11.60
C VAL A 92 11.94 -2.46 -12.50
N VAL A 93 12.92 -1.69 -12.02
CA VAL A 93 13.57 -0.61 -12.78
C VAL A 93 14.78 -1.16 -13.55
N SER A 94 15.48 -2.14 -12.96
CA SER A 94 16.57 -2.90 -13.59
C SER A 94 16.80 -4.21 -12.83
N ASP A 95 17.68 -5.08 -13.34
CA ASP A 95 18.10 -6.30 -12.64
C ASP A 95 18.73 -6.05 -11.25
N SER A 96 19.08 -4.81 -10.92
CA SER A 96 19.66 -4.42 -9.65
C SER A 96 18.81 -3.46 -8.84
N LYS A 97 17.62 -3.07 -9.33
CA LYS A 97 16.78 -2.04 -8.71
C LYS A 97 15.29 -2.32 -8.85
N VAL A 98 14.60 -2.35 -7.71
CA VAL A 98 13.13 -2.40 -7.62
C VAL A 98 12.66 -1.20 -6.81
N THR A 99 11.57 -0.57 -7.22
CA THR A 99 10.86 0.42 -6.40
C THR A 99 9.52 -0.12 -5.96
N ALA A 100 9.06 0.27 -4.78
CA ALA A 100 7.73 -0.07 -4.27
C ALA A 100 7.23 1.06 -3.36
N VAL A 101 5.91 1.25 -3.28
CA VAL A 101 5.27 2.22 -2.40
C VAL A 101 4.84 1.52 -1.12
N VAL A 102 5.31 2.05 0.01
CA VAL A 102 5.03 1.51 1.35
C VAL A 102 3.55 1.78 1.69
N PRO A 103 2.79 0.76 2.14
CA PRO A 103 1.41 0.93 2.54
C PRO A 103 1.34 1.68 3.88
N ARG A 104 0.14 2.14 4.26
CA ARG A 104 -0.10 2.61 5.63
C ARG A 104 0.20 1.50 6.64
N SER A 105 0.55 1.85 7.86
CA SER A 105 0.62 0.87 8.93
C SER A 105 -0.79 0.41 9.35
N VAL A 106 -0.86 -0.72 10.04
CA VAL A 106 -2.09 -1.20 10.68
C VAL A 106 -2.62 -0.11 11.61
N ASP A 107 -3.87 0.27 11.38
CA ASP A 107 -4.61 1.29 12.12
C ASP A 107 -3.84 2.60 12.36
N TYR A 108 -2.97 2.96 11.41
CA TYR A 108 -2.12 4.15 11.45
C TYR A 108 -1.23 4.23 12.71
N GLN A 109 -0.93 3.10 13.34
CA GLN A 109 -0.07 3.05 14.53
C GLN A 109 1.40 2.87 14.16
N PRO A 110 2.35 3.46 14.92
CA PRO A 110 3.78 3.23 14.74
C PRO A 110 4.12 1.73 14.83
N ALA A 111 4.94 1.27 13.90
CA ALA A 111 5.31 -0.13 13.81
C ALA A 111 6.66 -0.28 13.11
N SER A 112 7.22 -1.49 13.12
CA SER A 112 8.36 -1.85 12.28
C SER A 112 8.16 -3.25 11.73
N GLY A 113 8.67 -3.49 10.52
CA GLY A 113 8.56 -4.78 9.86
C GLY A 113 9.72 -5.02 8.90
N ASP A 114 9.99 -6.30 8.67
CA ASP A 114 10.99 -6.72 7.69
C ASP A 114 10.51 -6.41 6.27
N VAL A 115 11.45 -5.98 5.42
CA VAL A 115 11.21 -5.73 4.00
C VAL A 115 11.62 -6.97 3.22
N VAL A 116 10.64 -7.63 2.60
CA VAL A 116 10.85 -8.89 1.87
C VAL A 116 10.33 -8.76 0.45
N ALA A 117 11.22 -8.92 -0.53
CA ALA A 117 10.85 -9.04 -1.94
C ALA A 117 10.53 -10.50 -2.29
N TYR A 118 9.62 -10.71 -3.23
CA TYR A 118 9.22 -12.02 -3.72
C TYR A 118 9.36 -12.09 -5.23
N ALA A 119 9.72 -13.27 -5.73
CA ALA A 119 9.60 -13.66 -7.11
C ALA A 119 8.64 -14.85 -7.18
N GLY A 120 7.40 -14.59 -7.60
CA GLY A 120 6.29 -15.52 -7.42
C GLY A 120 6.04 -15.81 -5.94
N SER A 121 5.98 -17.10 -5.57
CA SER A 121 5.74 -17.51 -4.17
C SER A 121 7.00 -17.52 -3.30
N LYS A 122 8.19 -17.30 -3.86
CA LYS A 122 9.46 -17.47 -3.14
C LYS A 122 10.02 -16.12 -2.68
N PRO A 123 10.43 -15.99 -1.42
CA PRO A 123 11.17 -14.81 -1.00
C PRO A 123 12.52 -14.76 -1.71
N VAL A 124 12.90 -13.57 -2.17
CA VAL A 124 14.24 -13.27 -2.67
C VAL A 124 15.18 -13.20 -1.47
N SER A 125 16.39 -13.76 -1.61
CA SER A 125 17.37 -13.74 -0.53
C SER A 125 17.79 -12.29 -0.19
N ALA A 126 18.20 -12.05 1.05
CA ALA A 126 18.71 -10.75 1.46
C ALA A 126 20.10 -10.90 2.08
N ALA A 127 21.04 -10.04 1.71
CA ALA A 127 22.40 -10.04 2.25
C ALA A 127 22.43 -9.62 3.73
N ALA A 128 21.44 -8.81 4.16
CA ALA A 128 21.14 -8.47 5.54
C ALA A 128 19.63 -8.27 5.68
N THR A 129 19.08 -8.55 6.86
CA THR A 129 17.68 -8.21 7.16
C THR A 129 17.50 -6.70 7.01
N ALA A 130 16.67 -6.30 6.07
CA ALA A 130 16.25 -4.92 5.93
C ALA A 130 14.91 -4.76 6.68
N SER A 131 14.82 -3.75 7.54
CA SER A 131 13.57 -3.42 8.23
C SER A 131 13.17 -2.00 7.88
N TYR A 132 11.87 -1.73 7.92
CA TYR A 132 11.28 -0.41 7.71
C TYR A 132 10.45 -0.02 8.95
N THR A 133 10.51 1.24 9.33
CA THR A 133 9.76 1.79 10.47
C THR A 133 8.72 2.79 10.01
N TRP A 134 7.46 2.54 10.36
CA TRP A 134 6.41 3.55 10.31
C TRP A 134 6.48 4.39 11.58
N LYS A 135 6.58 5.71 11.41
CA LYS A 135 6.57 6.67 12.51
C LYS A 135 5.56 7.76 12.23
N VAL A 136 5.10 8.41 13.28
CA VAL A 136 4.34 9.66 13.15
C VAL A 136 5.31 10.78 12.81
N SER A 137 5.10 11.44 11.66
CA SER A 137 6.06 12.41 11.13
C SER A 137 5.46 13.66 10.50
N SER A 138 4.15 13.64 10.22
CA SER A 138 3.38 14.75 9.66
C SER A 138 2.14 15.01 10.52
N GLY A 139 1.41 16.10 10.26
CA GLY A 139 0.11 16.30 10.91
C GLY A 139 -0.92 15.26 10.49
N VAL A 140 -0.97 14.88 9.21
CA VAL A 140 -1.86 13.80 8.74
C VAL A 140 -1.57 12.48 9.47
N ASP A 141 -0.29 12.18 9.74
CA ASP A 141 0.06 11.01 10.56
C ASP A 141 -0.52 11.11 11.98
N ARG A 142 -0.46 12.29 12.62
CA ARG A 142 -1.03 12.51 13.96
C ARG A 142 -2.55 12.40 13.97
N GLU A 143 -3.21 13.00 12.99
CA GLU A 143 -4.66 12.95 12.81
C GLU A 143 -5.14 11.50 12.65
N MET A 144 -4.52 10.74 11.73
CA MET A 144 -4.96 9.38 11.45
C MET A 144 -4.60 8.43 12.59
N GLN A 145 -3.45 8.61 13.25
CA GLN A 145 -3.11 7.86 14.46
C GLN A 145 -4.15 8.11 15.55
N TYR A 146 -4.55 9.37 15.76
CA TYR A 146 -5.56 9.75 16.73
C TYR A 146 -6.91 9.11 16.38
N ALA A 147 -7.38 9.33 15.15
CA ALA A 147 -8.68 8.85 14.70
C ALA A 147 -8.79 7.33 14.91
N PHE A 148 -7.77 6.56 14.52
CA PHE A 148 -7.79 5.10 14.65
C PHE A 148 -7.55 4.59 16.08
N ALA A 149 -6.98 5.40 16.97
CA ALA A 149 -6.93 5.06 18.39
C ALA A 149 -8.29 5.24 19.09
N HIS A 150 -9.17 6.11 18.55
CA HIS A 150 -10.33 6.63 19.28
C HIS A 150 -11.67 6.55 18.55
N TRP A 151 -11.75 5.95 17.35
CA TRP A 151 -12.96 5.99 16.52
C TRP A 151 -14.18 5.23 17.05
N ASN A 152 -14.02 4.33 18.04
CA ASN A 152 -15.13 3.55 18.58
C ASN A 152 -15.12 3.38 20.09
N ALA A 153 -16.28 3.04 20.64
CA ALA A 153 -16.37 2.55 22.01
C ALA A 153 -15.66 1.18 22.16
N PRO A 154 -14.97 0.91 23.28
CA PRO A 154 -14.82 1.76 24.47
C PRO A 154 -13.58 2.66 24.45
N THR A 155 -12.93 2.87 23.29
CA THR A 155 -11.64 3.57 23.18
C THR A 155 -11.74 5.07 22.89
N TYR A 156 -12.94 5.66 22.93
CA TYR A 156 -13.13 7.11 22.90
C TYR A 156 -12.16 7.82 23.86
N ASN A 157 -11.68 9.00 23.45
CA ASN A 157 -10.71 9.74 24.24
C ASN A 157 -11.35 10.38 25.47
N ALA A 158 -11.07 9.80 26.65
CA ALA A 158 -11.61 10.24 27.93
C ALA A 158 -11.20 11.68 28.35
N SER A 159 -10.28 12.33 27.63
CA SER A 159 -9.92 13.74 27.86
C SER A 159 -11.00 14.70 27.36
N TYR A 160 -11.89 14.24 26.47
CA TYR A 160 -12.97 15.01 25.90
C TYR A 160 -14.32 14.41 26.33
N LEU A 161 -15.32 15.27 26.47
CA LEU A 161 -16.70 14.85 26.72
C LEU A 161 -17.24 14.12 25.49
N ASP A 162 -18.04 13.08 25.72
CA ASP A 162 -18.78 12.37 24.69
C ASP A 162 -20.09 13.13 24.37
N PHE A 163 -20.24 13.58 23.12
CA PHE A 163 -21.40 14.33 22.65
C PHE A 163 -22.46 13.46 21.96
N ASN A 164 -22.38 12.14 22.03
CA ASN A 164 -23.32 11.24 21.36
C ASN A 164 -24.76 11.49 21.81
N SER A 165 -24.96 11.74 23.12
CA SER A 165 -26.28 12.00 23.70
C SER A 165 -26.95 13.29 23.18
N VAL A 166 -26.17 14.23 22.64
CA VAL A 166 -26.65 15.51 22.10
C VAL A 166 -26.52 15.61 20.58
N GLY A 167 -26.00 14.57 19.91
CA GLY A 167 -25.83 14.51 18.45
C GLY A 167 -24.59 15.22 17.89
N GLY A 168 -23.77 15.85 18.73
CA GLY A 168 -22.61 16.66 18.31
C GLY A 168 -21.30 15.90 18.13
N ASP A 169 -21.29 14.59 18.40
CA ASP A 169 -20.04 13.85 18.53
C ASP A 169 -19.25 13.68 17.24
N CYS A 170 -19.92 13.72 16.09
CA CYS A 170 -19.28 13.72 14.78
C CYS A 170 -18.32 14.91 14.64
N GLN A 171 -18.77 16.13 14.96
CA GLN A 171 -17.90 17.30 14.93
C GLN A 171 -16.91 17.31 16.09
N ASN A 172 -17.31 16.87 17.28
CA ASN A 172 -16.40 16.74 18.42
C ASN A 172 -15.20 15.85 18.09
N PHE A 173 -15.42 14.69 17.50
CA PHE A 173 -14.38 13.75 17.08
C PHE A 173 -13.47 14.35 15.99
N VAL A 174 -14.07 14.97 14.97
CA VAL A 174 -13.31 15.68 13.93
C VAL A 174 -12.46 16.79 14.54
N SER A 175 -12.99 17.55 15.49
CA SER A 175 -12.25 18.61 16.16
C SER A 175 -11.06 18.07 16.95
N GLN A 176 -11.24 16.96 17.68
CA GLN A 176 -10.15 16.30 18.38
C GLN A 176 -9.05 15.79 17.43
N ALA A 177 -9.44 15.23 16.27
CA ALA A 177 -8.49 14.77 15.27
C ALA A 177 -7.72 15.94 14.62
N LEU A 178 -8.37 17.09 14.37
CA LEU A 178 -7.72 18.31 13.88
C LEU A 178 -6.79 18.94 14.92
N ASP A 179 -7.15 18.91 16.21
CA ASP A 179 -6.29 19.33 17.32
C ASP A 179 -5.03 18.44 17.36
N ALA A 180 -5.19 17.11 17.24
CA ALA A 180 -4.07 16.18 17.12
C ALA A 180 -3.24 16.42 15.85
N ARG A 181 -3.89 16.76 14.73
CA ARG A 181 -3.22 17.15 13.48
C ARG A 181 -2.31 18.35 13.72
N GLY A 182 -2.70 19.29 14.57
CA GLY A 182 -1.93 20.49 14.91
C GLY A 182 -2.66 21.80 14.58
N LEU A 183 -3.98 21.76 14.35
CA LEU A 183 -4.78 22.98 14.26
C LEU A 183 -4.77 23.69 15.61
N GLU A 184 -4.21 24.89 15.66
CA GLU A 184 -4.13 25.66 16.90
C GLU A 184 -5.52 26.14 17.34
N GLN A 185 -5.88 25.81 18.59
CA GLN A 185 -7.11 26.31 19.21
C GLN A 185 -7.06 27.83 19.41
N ASN A 186 -8.23 28.46 19.34
CA ASN A 186 -8.41 29.89 19.52
C ASN A 186 -9.78 30.21 20.14
N ASP A 187 -10.09 31.49 20.36
CA ASP A 187 -11.34 31.90 21.00
C ASP A 187 -12.60 31.42 20.25
N SER A 188 -12.52 31.24 18.93
CA SER A 188 -13.66 30.81 18.11
C SER A 188 -13.80 29.29 18.02
N TRP A 189 -12.71 28.53 18.10
CA TRP A 189 -12.66 27.06 18.04
C TRP A 189 -11.74 26.52 19.13
N HIS A 190 -12.32 25.94 20.18
CA HIS A 190 -11.59 25.41 21.34
C HIS A 190 -12.37 24.35 22.13
N TYR A 191 -11.60 23.56 22.88
CA TYR A 191 -12.00 22.72 24.00
C TYR A 191 -10.95 22.84 25.09
N ASN A 192 -11.32 23.39 26.25
CA ASN A 192 -10.40 23.65 27.36
C ASN A 192 -11.13 23.52 28.71
N SER A 193 -10.46 23.92 29.81
CA SER A 193 -11.00 23.83 31.16
C SER A 193 -12.27 24.68 31.39
N SER A 194 -12.54 25.67 30.54
CA SER A 194 -13.75 26.51 30.59
C SER A 194 -14.92 25.92 29.79
N GLY A 195 -14.72 24.78 29.13
CA GLY A 195 -15.69 24.14 28.24
C GLY A 195 -15.24 24.14 26.79
N HIS A 196 -16.21 24.12 25.88
CA HIS A 196 -15.95 24.08 24.45
C HIS A 196 -16.78 25.14 23.71
N SER A 197 -16.23 25.61 22.60
CA SER A 197 -16.96 26.45 21.65
C SER A 197 -18.07 25.67 20.93
N GLU A 198 -19.05 26.38 20.37
CA GLU A 198 -20.05 25.76 19.49
C GLU A 198 -19.39 25.15 18.23
N THR A 199 -18.42 25.86 17.64
CA THR A 199 -17.69 25.39 16.45
C THR A 199 -16.86 24.13 16.73
N TRP A 200 -16.53 23.83 17.98
CA TRP A 200 -15.86 22.57 18.34
C TRP A 200 -16.79 21.36 18.25
N GLY A 201 -18.06 21.52 18.64
CA GLY A 201 -18.99 20.41 18.85
C GLY A 201 -20.17 20.35 17.87
N TYR A 202 -20.31 21.30 16.96
CA TYR A 202 -21.47 21.40 16.07
C TYR A 202 -21.07 21.60 14.61
N ALA A 203 -21.40 20.63 13.75
CA ALA A 203 -20.94 20.58 12.35
C ALA A 203 -21.33 21.83 11.53
N PRO A 204 -22.58 22.35 11.60
CA PRO A 204 -22.94 23.62 10.96
C PRO A 204 -22.12 24.81 11.43
N ALA A 205 -21.81 24.90 12.72
CA ALA A 205 -21.01 26.00 13.25
C ALA A 205 -19.57 25.94 12.75
N PHE A 206 -18.96 24.74 12.71
CA PHE A 206 -17.60 24.60 12.17
C PHE A 206 -17.52 24.83 10.66
N ASP A 207 -18.48 24.32 9.88
CA ASP A 207 -18.55 24.57 8.43
C ASP A 207 -18.68 26.08 8.12
N ASN A 208 -19.54 26.79 8.84
CA ASN A 208 -19.65 28.25 8.74
C ASN A 208 -18.36 28.96 9.17
N TYR A 209 -17.70 28.47 10.22
CA TYR A 209 -16.42 29.00 10.67
C TYR A 209 -15.33 28.86 9.60
N LEU A 210 -15.21 27.70 8.94
CA LEU A 210 -14.26 27.50 7.85
C LEU A 210 -14.54 28.44 6.67
N LYS A 211 -15.81 28.61 6.27
CA LYS A 211 -16.23 29.55 5.22
C LYS A 211 -15.88 31.00 5.56
N ALA A 212 -16.03 31.39 6.82
CA ALA A 212 -15.73 32.74 7.28
C ALA A 212 -14.23 33.01 7.49
N ASN A 213 -13.40 31.96 7.59
CA ASN A 213 -11.97 32.06 7.94
C ASN A 213 -11.07 31.35 6.91
N PRO A 214 -11.05 31.81 5.64
CA PRO A 214 -10.22 31.19 4.59
C PRO A 214 -8.71 31.25 4.89
N SER A 215 -8.27 32.12 5.81
CA SER A 215 -6.88 32.19 6.28
C SER A 215 -6.41 30.93 7.01
N LEU A 216 -7.33 30.08 7.47
CA LEU A 216 -6.99 28.76 8.02
C LEU A 216 -6.48 27.78 6.94
N GLY A 217 -6.65 28.11 5.66
CA GLY A 217 -6.12 27.36 4.53
C GLY A 217 -6.95 26.15 4.07
N PHE A 218 -8.09 25.88 4.72
CA PHE A 218 -9.01 24.83 4.30
C PHE A 218 -9.58 25.18 2.92
N THR A 219 -9.44 24.26 1.96
CA THR A 219 -9.90 24.49 0.58
C THR A 219 -11.22 23.78 0.35
N PRO A 220 -12.34 24.49 0.12
CA PRO A 220 -13.63 23.86 -0.14
C PRO A 220 -13.62 23.14 -1.49
N LEU A 221 -14.23 21.95 -1.53
CA LEU A 221 -14.43 21.16 -2.74
C LEU A 221 -15.89 20.73 -2.86
N THR A 222 -16.41 20.77 -4.08
CA THR A 222 -17.71 20.20 -4.43
C THR A 222 -17.64 18.66 -4.53
N ALA A 223 -18.80 18.00 -4.56
CA ALA A 223 -18.90 16.54 -4.77
C ALA A 223 -18.10 16.04 -5.99
N ASP A 224 -18.17 16.77 -7.12
CA ASP A 224 -17.50 16.41 -8.37
C ASP A 224 -15.97 16.57 -8.32
N GLN A 225 -15.46 17.27 -7.31
CA GLN A 225 -14.02 17.45 -7.08
C GLN A 225 -13.44 16.40 -6.14
N ARG A 226 -14.20 15.34 -5.77
CA ARG A 226 -13.74 14.27 -4.87
C ARG A 226 -12.43 13.59 -5.30
N SER A 227 -12.07 13.61 -6.58
CA SER A 227 -10.79 13.08 -7.07
C SER A 227 -9.57 13.86 -6.56
N GLN A 228 -9.78 15.06 -6.03
CA GLN A 228 -8.72 15.88 -5.44
C GLN A 228 -8.47 15.54 -3.98
N LEU A 229 -9.31 14.71 -3.34
CA LEU A 229 -9.22 14.41 -1.91
C LEU A 229 -7.93 13.67 -1.55
N SER A 230 -7.58 13.76 -0.28
CA SER A 230 -6.44 13.10 0.35
C SER A 230 -6.88 12.52 1.68
N VAL A 231 -6.16 11.52 2.19
CA VAL A 231 -6.37 11.01 3.56
C VAL A 231 -6.20 12.18 4.56
N GLY A 232 -7.11 12.27 5.53
CA GLY A 232 -7.20 13.39 6.48
C GLY A 232 -8.01 14.59 5.96
N ASP A 233 -8.64 14.51 4.79
CA ASP A 233 -9.60 15.55 4.36
C ASP A 233 -10.98 15.34 5.02
N LEU A 234 -11.81 16.38 5.05
CA LEU A 234 -13.13 16.32 5.69
C LEU A 234 -14.24 16.10 4.67
N ALA A 235 -15.22 15.28 5.01
CA ALA A 235 -16.46 15.09 4.26
C ALA A 235 -17.66 15.54 5.09
N TYR A 236 -18.37 16.55 4.60
CA TYR A 236 -19.61 17.05 5.19
C TYR A 236 -20.82 16.53 4.44
N PHE A 237 -21.86 16.17 5.19
CA PHE A 237 -23.07 15.58 4.66
C PHE A 237 -24.29 16.40 5.04
N ASP A 238 -25.16 16.61 4.07
CA ASP A 238 -26.51 17.10 4.26
C ASP A 238 -27.46 15.97 3.83
N TRP A 239 -28.02 15.28 4.83
CA TRP A 239 -28.86 14.12 4.67
C TRP A 239 -30.27 14.49 4.20
N ASN A 240 -30.70 15.71 4.48
CA ASN A 240 -32.09 16.16 4.28
C ASN A 240 -32.25 17.22 3.17
N ASN A 241 -31.14 17.62 2.53
CA ASN A 241 -31.04 18.55 1.41
C ASN A 241 -31.47 20.01 1.72
N ASN A 242 -31.27 20.47 2.97
CA ASN A 242 -31.58 21.85 3.38
C ASN A 242 -30.38 22.82 3.31
N ASP A 243 -29.25 22.38 2.74
CA ASP A 243 -27.98 23.11 2.62
C ASP A 243 -27.29 23.41 3.98
N VAL A 244 -27.62 22.65 5.02
CA VAL A 244 -26.98 22.68 6.35
C VAL A 244 -26.42 21.28 6.65
N PRO A 245 -25.15 21.14 7.06
CA PRO A 245 -24.59 19.82 7.30
C PRO A 245 -25.21 19.17 8.54
N ASP A 246 -25.68 17.94 8.39
CA ASP A 246 -26.10 17.08 9.49
C ASP A 246 -24.93 16.31 10.10
N HIS A 247 -23.87 16.04 9.32
CA HIS A 247 -22.78 15.17 9.73
C HIS A 247 -21.45 15.53 9.09
N VAL A 248 -20.36 15.13 9.73
CA VAL A 248 -18.99 15.28 9.24
C VAL A 248 -18.16 14.04 9.58
N MET A 249 -17.27 13.65 8.66
CA MET A 249 -16.33 12.54 8.85
C MET A 249 -14.96 12.89 8.23
N ILE A 250 -13.92 12.12 8.57
CA ILE A 250 -12.56 12.26 8.02
C ILE A 250 -12.33 11.20 6.95
N VAL A 251 -11.68 11.55 5.84
CA VAL A 251 -11.26 10.62 4.79
C VAL A 251 -10.17 9.68 5.34
N SER A 252 -10.53 8.42 5.57
CA SER A 252 -9.65 7.42 6.18
C SER A 252 -8.89 6.55 5.19
N ALA A 253 -9.34 6.43 3.93
CA ALA A 253 -8.58 5.78 2.86
C ALA A 253 -9.12 6.18 1.48
N ILE A 254 -8.26 6.09 0.47
CA ILE A 254 -8.61 6.24 -0.93
C ILE A 254 -8.01 5.07 -1.71
N ASP A 255 -8.86 4.32 -2.42
CA ASP A 255 -8.46 3.22 -3.31
C ASP A 255 -9.14 3.38 -4.67
N GLY A 256 -8.38 3.87 -5.66
CA GLY A 256 -8.94 4.32 -6.93
C GLY A 256 -9.98 5.44 -6.73
N SER A 257 -11.23 5.18 -7.10
CA SER A 257 -12.35 6.11 -6.88
C SER A 257 -13.07 5.91 -5.54
N LYS A 258 -12.79 4.81 -4.83
CA LYS A 258 -13.43 4.49 -3.56
C LYS A 258 -12.84 5.39 -2.46
N ILE A 259 -13.72 5.99 -1.68
CA ILE A 259 -13.37 6.85 -0.55
C ILE A 259 -13.97 6.21 0.70
N SER A 260 -13.12 5.92 1.67
CA SER A 260 -13.50 5.44 2.99
C SER A 260 -13.39 6.56 4.03
N LEU A 261 -14.23 6.50 5.06
CA LEU A 261 -14.37 7.54 6.07
C LEU A 261 -14.30 6.97 7.49
N VAL A 262 -13.77 7.75 8.44
CA VAL A 262 -13.78 7.48 9.88
C VAL A 262 -14.57 8.57 10.62
N GLY A 263 -15.37 8.19 11.62
CA GLY A 263 -16.22 9.14 12.36
C GLY A 263 -17.06 8.50 13.46
N HIS A 264 -17.68 9.35 14.29
CA HIS A 264 -18.54 9.00 15.45
C HIS A 264 -20.05 9.15 15.14
N ASN A 265 -20.92 9.08 16.18
CA ASN A 265 -22.39 8.99 16.17
C ASN A 265 -22.96 7.68 15.61
N LEU A 266 -22.37 7.21 14.53
CA LEU A 266 -22.40 5.81 14.16
C LEU A 266 -20.96 5.45 13.82
N ASP A 267 -20.30 4.79 14.76
CA ASP A 267 -18.86 4.57 14.70
C ASP A 267 -18.47 3.76 13.46
N TYR A 268 -17.57 4.33 12.66
CA TYR A 268 -16.94 3.66 11.54
C TYR A 268 -15.48 4.07 11.41
N ASP A 269 -14.64 3.16 10.93
CA ASP A 269 -13.22 3.37 10.59
C ASP A 269 -12.98 3.41 9.07
N TYR A 270 -13.79 2.71 8.27
CA TYR A 270 -13.72 2.68 6.81
C TYR A 270 -15.12 2.70 6.16
N ARG A 271 -16.01 3.60 6.59
CA ARG A 271 -17.33 3.76 5.96
C ARG A 271 -17.18 4.16 4.50
N ASP A 272 -17.82 3.43 3.60
CA ASP A 272 -17.81 3.73 2.17
C ASP A 272 -18.69 4.97 1.88
N LEU A 273 -18.08 6.02 1.32
CA LEU A 273 -18.74 7.29 1.01
C LEU A 273 -19.97 7.09 0.11
N ASP A 274 -19.82 6.28 -0.95
CA ASP A 274 -20.88 6.09 -1.94
C ASP A 274 -22.07 5.33 -1.33
N THR A 275 -21.82 4.36 -0.47
CA THR A 275 -22.85 3.68 0.32
C THR A 275 -23.58 4.65 1.23
N ALA A 276 -22.88 5.56 1.91
CA ALA A 276 -23.50 6.55 2.79
C ALA A 276 -24.53 7.42 2.05
N ILE A 277 -24.21 7.91 0.84
CA ILE A 277 -25.07 8.85 0.09
C ILE A 277 -26.05 8.19 -0.89
N THR A 278 -25.85 6.91 -1.24
CA THR A 278 -26.73 6.20 -2.20
C THR A 278 -27.61 5.14 -1.55
N LYS A 279 -27.24 4.61 -0.38
CA LYS A 279 -27.98 3.54 0.31
C LYS A 279 -28.46 3.96 1.69
N ASP A 280 -27.56 4.48 2.53
CA ASP A 280 -27.92 4.83 3.92
C ASP A 280 -28.79 6.10 3.95
N HIS A 281 -28.41 7.10 3.15
CA HIS A 281 -29.15 8.35 2.96
C HIS A 281 -29.29 8.68 1.47
N PRO A 282 -30.18 7.97 0.74
CA PRO A 282 -30.30 8.11 -0.71
C PRO A 282 -30.62 9.55 -1.13
N GLY A 283 -29.76 10.15 -1.95
CA GLY A 283 -29.94 11.50 -2.48
C GLY A 283 -29.41 12.61 -1.58
N ALA A 284 -28.64 12.26 -0.54
CA ALA A 284 -27.92 13.23 0.27
C ALA A 284 -26.88 14.02 -0.53
N LYS A 285 -26.63 15.26 -0.13
CA LYS A 285 -25.54 16.09 -0.63
C LYS A 285 -24.28 15.86 0.18
N VAL A 286 -23.13 16.00 -0.49
CA VAL A 286 -21.81 15.97 0.15
C VAL A 286 -20.94 17.09 -0.41
N TRP A 287 -20.15 17.71 0.45
CA TRP A 287 -19.02 18.55 0.07
C TRP A 287 -17.82 18.26 0.96
N PHE A 288 -16.67 18.79 0.59
CA PHE A 288 -15.44 18.47 1.29
C PHE A 288 -14.62 19.71 1.61
N TYR A 289 -13.69 19.55 2.53
CA TYR A 289 -12.58 20.48 2.70
C TYR A 289 -11.27 19.72 2.59
N LYS A 290 -10.39 20.19 1.70
CA LYS A 290 -8.98 19.82 1.79
C LYS A 290 -8.38 20.49 3.00
N VAL A 291 -7.83 19.69 3.90
CA VAL A 291 -7.19 20.21 5.10
C VAL A 291 -5.73 20.55 4.75
N PRO A 292 -5.19 21.71 5.16
CA PRO A 292 -3.84 22.13 4.80
C PRO A 292 -2.79 21.07 5.16
N ALA A 293 -1.87 20.80 4.23
CA ALA A 293 -0.74 19.90 4.48
C ALA A 293 0.29 20.48 5.47
N SER A 294 0.19 21.79 5.77
CA SER A 294 1.06 22.48 6.73
C SER A 294 0.68 22.26 8.20
N LEU A 295 -0.53 21.74 8.46
CA LEU A 295 -0.94 21.28 9.79
C LEU A 295 -0.26 19.95 10.10
#